data_AF-A0A971XKC5-F1
#
_entry.id   AF-A0A971XKC5-F1
#
_cell.length_a   1.000
_cell.length_b   1.000
_cell.length_c   1.000
_cell.angle_alpha   90.00
_cell.angle_beta   90.00
_cell.angle_gamma   90.00
#
_symmetry.space_group_name_H-M   'P 1'
#
loop_
_entity.id
_entity.type
_entity.pdbx_description
1 polymer ?
#
loop_
_entity_poly.entity_id
_entity_poly.type
_entity_poly.pdbx_seq_one_letter_code
_entity_poly.pdbx_strand_id
1 'polypeptide(L)' 'MKRYIYYGVIRDDIPFSRVETELTIAGMRVINFYPRLGIVKFDSKYQVTTGNFDFFDSVEEEKSDFFAQD' A
#
# COMPACT_ATOMS: atom_id res chain seq x y z
N MET A 1 12.40 -15.15 -1.29
CA MET A 1 11.24 -14.71 -0.47
C MET A 1 10.26 -14.01 -1.39
N LYS A 2 8.97 -14.39 -1.36
CA LYS A 2 7.92 -13.72 -2.14
C LYS A 2 7.74 -12.29 -1.61
N ARG A 3 7.63 -11.32 -2.52
CA ARG A 3 7.22 -9.94 -2.18
C ARG A 3 5.81 -9.72 -2.69
N TYR A 4 5.04 -8.98 -1.93
CA TYR A 4 3.71 -8.53 -2.25
C TYR A 4 3.77 -7.04 -2.55
N ILE A 5 2.94 -6.61 -3.48
CA ILE A 5 2.78 -5.20 -3.82
C ILE A 5 1.37 -4.82 -3.44
N TYR A 6 1.23 -3.66 -2.79
CA TYR A 6 -0.04 -3.18 -2.30
C TYR A 6 -0.30 -1.76 -2.79
N TYR A 7 -1.58 -1.45 -2.97
CA TYR A 7 -2.10 -0.10 -3.07
C TYR A 7 -2.92 0.20 -1.81
N GLY A 8 -2.54 1.24 -1.08
CA GLY A 8 -3.28 1.73 0.08
C GLY A 8 -3.92 3.08 -0.21
N VAL A 9 -5.21 3.21 0.05
CA VAL A 9 -5.93 4.50 0.02
C VAL A 9 -5.73 5.16 1.38
N ILE A 10 -5.01 6.28 1.39
CA ILE A 10 -4.71 7.07 2.59
C ILE A 10 -5.95 7.86 2.96
N ARG A 11 -6.31 7.82 4.25
CA ARG A 11 -7.36 8.68 4.80
C ARG A 11 -7.04 10.16 4.62
N ASP A 12 -8.05 10.97 4.31
CA ASP A 12 -7.90 12.41 4.03
C ASP A 12 -7.26 13.21 5.17
N ASP A 13 -7.41 12.76 6.43
CA ASP A 13 -6.86 13.41 7.61
C ASP A 13 -5.38 13.06 7.89
N ILE A 14 -4.80 12.15 7.11
CA ILE A 14 -3.45 11.64 7.34
C ILE A 14 -2.45 12.18 6.31
N PRO A 15 -1.38 12.87 6.76
CA PRO A 15 -0.33 13.29 5.85
C PRO A 15 0.49 12.09 5.37
N PHE A 16 0.85 12.11 4.08
CA PHE A 16 1.68 11.07 3.47
C PHE A 16 3.01 10.82 4.23
N SER A 17 3.62 11.84 4.82
CA SER A 17 4.85 11.69 5.61
C SER A 17 4.69 10.75 6.82
N ARG A 18 3.52 10.75 7.46
CA ARG A 18 3.20 9.79 8.53
C ARG A 18 3.15 8.37 7.96
N VAL A 19 2.44 8.19 6.85
CA VAL A 19 2.30 6.89 6.16
C VAL A 19 3.67 6.34 5.75
N GLU A 20 4.51 7.15 5.13
CA GLU A 20 5.86 6.76 4.70
C GLU A 20 6.73 6.31 5.89
N THR A 21 6.66 7.04 7.00
CA THR A 21 7.40 6.73 8.23
C THR A 21 6.96 5.38 8.80
N GLU A 22 5.65 5.17 8.97
CA GLU A 22 5.08 3.95 9.54
C GLU A 22 5.35 2.71 8.68
N LEU A 23 5.19 2.83 7.35
CA LEU A 23 5.52 1.75 6.42
C LEU A 23 7.01 1.38 6.51
N THR A 24 7.89 2.38 6.61
CA THR A 24 9.33 2.15 6.75
C THR A 24 9.67 1.46 8.07
N ILE A 25 9.06 1.88 9.18
CA ILE A 25 9.19 1.23 10.50
C ILE A 25 8.72 -0.23 10.45
N ALA A 26 7.64 -0.50 9.72
CA ALA A 26 7.11 -1.85 9.51
C ALA A 26 7.95 -2.70 8.53
N GLY A 27 9.07 -2.18 8.02
CA GLY A 27 9.95 -2.88 7.08
C GLY A 27 9.37 -3.02 5.67
N MET A 28 8.37 -2.20 5.34
CA MET A 28 7.80 -2.04 4.01
C MET A 28 8.51 -0.89 3.29
N ARG A 29 8.46 -0.90 1.96
CA ARG A 29 9.07 0.16 1.16
C ARG A 29 8.03 0.81 0.28
N VAL A 30 7.93 2.13 0.34
CA VAL A 30 7.14 2.90 -0.61
C VAL A 30 7.80 2.82 -2.00
N ILE A 31 7.01 2.44 -2.98
CA ILE A 31 7.38 2.40 -4.40
C ILE A 31 6.99 3.71 -5.08
N ASN A 32 5.77 4.17 -4.83
CA ASN A 32 5.24 5.37 -5.45
C ASN A 32 4.12 5.99 -4.59
N PHE A 33 3.87 7.28 -4.78
CA PHE A 33 2.75 7.99 -4.19
C PHE A 33 1.99 8.74 -5.29
N TYR A 34 0.66 8.67 -5.27
CA TYR A 34 -0.26 9.30 -6.21
C TYR A 34 -1.07 10.38 -5.47
N PRO A 35 -0.55 11.62 -5.31
CA PRO A 35 -1.13 12.61 -4.42
C PRO A 35 -2.57 12.99 -4.78
N ARG A 36 -2.88 13.04 -6.09
CA ARG A 36 -4.22 13.40 -6.57
C ARG A 36 -5.29 12.36 -6.22
N LEU A 37 -4.88 11.13 -5.95
CA LEU A 37 -5.78 10.02 -5.62
C LEU A 37 -5.72 9.65 -4.13
N GLY A 38 -4.77 10.21 -3.37
CA GLY A 38 -4.51 9.77 -1.99
C GLY A 38 -4.01 8.32 -1.91
N ILE A 39 -3.38 7.79 -2.97
CA ILE A 39 -2.97 6.37 -3.02
C ILE A 39 -1.45 6.24 -2.88
N VAL A 40 -0.99 5.32 -2.05
CA VAL A 40 0.41 4.90 -1.98
C VAL A 40 0.56 3.47 -2.50
N LYS A 41 1.59 3.24 -3.30
CA LYS A 41 2.04 1.92 -3.73
C LYS A 41 3.26 1.51 -2.91
N PHE A 42 3.26 0.33 -2.31
CA PHE A 42 4.37 -0.14 -1.46
C PHE A 42 4.59 -1.65 -1.58
N ASP A 43 5.81 -2.10 -1.32
CA ASP A 43 6.15 -3.53 -1.22
C ASP A 43 6.26 -4.01 0.23
N SER A 44 5.86 -5.26 0.44
CA SER A 44 5.92 -5.95 1.72
C SER A 44 6.39 -7.39 1.55
N LYS A 45 7.06 -7.91 2.58
CA LYS A 45 7.40 -9.34 2.71
C LYS A 45 6.27 -10.16 3.35
N TYR A 46 5.28 -9.47 3.93
CA TYR A 46 4.17 -10.05 4.68
C TYR A 46 2.85 -9.66 4.05
N GLN A 47 1.81 -10.44 4.30
CA GLN A 47 0.46 -10.05 3.91
C GLN A 47 0.02 -8.82 4.70
N VAL A 48 -0.58 -7.87 4.00
CA VAL A 48 -1.11 -6.64 4.57
C VAL A 48 -2.62 -6.61 4.35
N THR A 49 -3.33 -6.20 5.39
CA THR A 49 -4.76 -5.98 5.43
C THR A 49 -5.03 -4.57 5.95
N THR A 50 -6.20 -4.00 5.68
CA THR A 50 -6.56 -2.66 6.17
C THR A 50 -6.42 -2.52 7.68
N GLY A 51 -6.71 -3.59 8.46
CA GLY A 51 -6.60 -3.58 9.92
C GLY A 51 -5.17 -3.50 10.47
N ASN A 52 -4.14 -3.60 9.62
CA ASN A 52 -2.76 -3.44 10.07
C ASN A 52 -2.38 -1.98 10.34
N PHE A 53 -3.13 -1.02 9.81
CA PHE A 53 -2.79 0.40 9.87
C PHE A 53 -4.05 1.26 10.07
N ASP A 54 -3.95 2.29 10.92
CA ASP A 54 -5.06 3.21 11.20
C ASP A 54 -5.22 4.33 10.15
N PHE A 55 -4.27 4.42 9.21
CA PHE A 55 -4.16 5.46 8.19
C PHE A 55 -4.67 5.06 6.81
N PHE A 56 -5.04 3.79 6.61
CA PHE A 56 -5.64 3.34 5.35
C PHE A 56 -7.14 3.18 5.47
N ASP A 57 -7.89 3.74 4.52
CA ASP A 57 -9.31 3.41 4.31
C ASP A 57 -9.46 2.03 3.68
N SER A 58 -8.54 1.68 2.78
CA SER A 58 -8.46 0.36 2.17
C SER A 58 -7.03 0.02 1.75
N VAL A 59 -6.74 -1.28 1.68
CA VAL A 59 -5.48 -1.81 1.16
C VAL A 59 -5.79 -3.02 0.28
N GLU A 60 -5.30 -2.99 -0.96
CA GLU A 60 -5.50 -4.06 -1.93
C GLU A 60 -4.15 -4.56 -2.46
N GLU A 61 -3.98 -5.89 -2.52
CA GLU A 61 -2.82 -6.51 -3.17
C GLU A 61 -2.92 -6.30 -4.68
N GLU A 62 -1.82 -5.88 -5.31
CA GLU A 62 -1.68 -5.88 -6.76
C GLU A 62 -1.68 -7.33 -7.24
N LYS A 63 -2.86 -7.80 -7.65
CA LYS A 63 -3.00 -9.11 -8.28
C LYS A 63 -2.70 -8.98 -9.76
N SER A 64 -1.80 -9.82 -10.25
CA SER A 64 -1.52 -9.96 -11.68
C SER A 64 -2.59 -10.82 -12.35
N ASP A 65 -3.87 -10.47 -12.17
CA ASP A 65 -5.00 -11.30 -12.61
C ASP A 65 -5.42 -11.03 -14.07
N PHE A 66 -4.67 -10.21 -14.82
CA PHE A 66 -4.92 -9.98 -16.23
C PHE A 66 -4.21 -11.02 -17.12
N PHE A 67 -4.66 -12.27 -17.03
CA PHE A 67 -4.58 -13.17 -18.18
C PHE A 67 -5.86 -12.95 -18.98
N ALA A 68 -5.82 -12.05 -19.97
CA ALA A 68 -6.80 -12.11 -21.04
C ALA A 68 -6.65 -13.50 -21.69
N GLN A 69 -7.64 -14.36 -21.52
CA GLN A 69 -7.75 -15.56 -22.33
C GLN A 69 -8.19 -15.07 -23.72
N ASP A 70 -7.25 -15.11 -24.67
CA ASP A 70 -7.55 -15.05 -26.11
C ASP A 70 -8.32 -16.32 -26.55
#